data_AF-A0A1E5QT08-F1
#
_entry.id   AF-A0A1E5QT08-F1
#
_cell.length_a   1.000
_cell.length_b   1.000
_cell.length_c   1.000
_cell.angle_alpha   90.00
_cell.angle_beta   90.00
_cell.angle_gamma   90.00
#
_symmetry.space_group_name_H-M   'P 1'
#
loop_
_entity.id
_entity.type
_entity.pdbx_description
1 polymer ?
#
loop_
_entity_poly.entity_id
_entity_poly.type
_entity_poly.pdbx_seq_one_letter_code
_entity_poly.pdbx_strand_id
1 'polypeptide(L)'
;MVAQLKTEAQNLYDIDYNLWVLETVKKLENRDLPQKKPRGGELTVEQKEENRELSRERVGCENAFAGVKRYYAVSSVYRNRMPEFDDKLMVTACGLWNLYLEVA
;
A
#
# COMPACT_ATOMS: atom_id res chain seq x y z
N MET A 1 -11.50 -28.06 40.98
CA MET A 1 -10.70 -26.91 40.54
C MET A 1 -11.00 -26.66 39.07
N VAL A 2 -11.83 -25.67 38.77
CA VAL A 2 -12.19 -25.30 37.40
C VAL A 2 -11.04 -24.47 36.86
N ALA A 3 -10.29 -25.00 35.91
CA ALA A 3 -9.30 -24.23 35.17
C ALA A 3 -10.05 -23.17 34.37
N GLN A 4 -9.81 -21.90 34.70
CA GLN A 4 -10.33 -20.80 33.91
C GLN A 4 -9.68 -20.87 32.52
N LEU A 5 -10.46 -21.20 31.50
CA LEU A 5 -10.09 -20.97 30.11
C LEU A 5 -9.94 -19.45 29.97
N LYS A 6 -8.71 -18.97 29.81
CA LYS A 6 -8.44 -17.60 29.39
C LYS A 6 -9.05 -17.45 27.99
N THR A 7 -10.22 -16.84 27.90
CA THR A 7 -10.74 -16.26 26.66
C THR A 7 -9.87 -15.07 26.29
N GLU A 8 -8.69 -15.34 25.72
CA GLU A 8 -7.98 -14.36 24.91
C GLU A 8 -8.65 -14.39 23.54
N ALA A 9 -9.67 -13.53 23.38
CA ALA A 9 -10.23 -13.27 22.07
C ALA A 9 -9.20 -12.47 21.27
N GLN A 10 -8.20 -13.15 20.68
CA GLN A 10 -7.42 -12.56 19.60
C GLN A 10 -8.34 -12.47 18.38
N ASN A 11 -8.69 -11.25 17.98
CA ASN A 11 -9.44 -11.00 16.75
C ASN A 11 -8.75 -11.71 15.57
N LEU A 12 -9.51 -12.51 14.83
CA LEU A 12 -9.09 -13.23 13.62
C LEU A 12 -8.40 -12.30 12.59
N TYR A 13 -8.74 -11.01 12.62
CA TYR A 13 -8.23 -9.98 11.71
C TYR A 13 -6.85 -9.42 12.10
N ASP A 14 -6.41 -9.53 13.36
CA ASP A 14 -5.15 -8.91 13.81
C ASP A 14 -3.93 -9.83 13.60
N ILE A 15 -4.14 -11.15 13.58
CA ILE A 15 -3.07 -12.14 13.37
C ILE A 15 -2.83 -12.35 11.88
N ASP A 16 -3.90 -12.51 11.09
CA ASP A 16 -3.78 -12.97 9.71
C ASP A 16 -3.36 -11.84 8.75
N TYR A 17 -3.82 -10.60 8.96
CA TYR A 17 -3.44 -9.47 8.11
C TYR A 17 -1.95 -9.12 8.26
N ASN A 18 -1.45 -9.08 9.50
CA ASN A 18 -0.04 -8.81 9.75
C ASN A 18 0.86 -9.93 9.24
N LEU A 19 0.45 -11.20 9.38
CA LEU A 19 1.21 -12.34 8.88
C LEU A 19 1.22 -12.36 7.35
N TRP A 20 0.08 -12.11 6.70
CA TRP A 20 -0.03 -12.01 5.25
C TRP A 20 0.78 -10.84 4.70
N VAL A 21 0.74 -9.67 5.34
CA VAL A 21 1.58 -8.51 4.96
C VAL A 21 3.05 -8.86 5.11
N LEU A 22 3.46 -9.48 6.23
CA LEU A 22 4.85 -9.87 6.44
C LEU A 22 5.30 -10.92 5.42
N GLU A 23 4.49 -11.93 5.13
CA GLU A 23 4.78 -12.93 4.10
C GLU A 23 4.83 -12.34 2.70
N THR A 24 3.94 -11.40 2.39
CA THR A 24 3.92 -10.68 1.11
C THR A 24 5.16 -9.80 0.99
N VAL A 25 5.52 -9.04 2.03
CA VAL A 25 6.75 -8.25 2.09
C VAL A 25 7.99 -9.14 2.03
N LYS A 26 7.94 -10.38 2.53
CA LYS A 26 9.03 -11.36 2.44
C LYS A 26 9.14 -11.99 1.04
N LYS A 27 8.00 -12.16 0.35
CA LYS A 27 7.89 -12.67 -1.03
C LYS A 27 8.27 -11.63 -2.07
N LEU A 28 7.99 -10.36 -1.80
CA LEU A 28 8.57 -9.24 -2.53
C LEU A 28 10.05 -9.19 -2.15
N GLU A 29 10.92 -9.79 -2.97
CA GLU A 29 12.35 -9.54 -2.85
C GLU A 29 12.57 -8.03 -2.73
N ASN A 30 13.48 -7.57 -1.87
CA ASN A 30 13.79 -6.14 -1.63
C ASN A 30 14.19 -5.34 -2.90
N ARG A 31 14.09 -5.92 -4.10
CA ARG A 31 14.32 -5.29 -5.41
C ARG A 31 13.55 -4.00 -5.61
N ASP A 32 12.29 -3.93 -5.16
CA ASP A 32 11.43 -2.76 -5.44
C ASP A 32 11.60 -1.64 -4.41
N LEU A 33 12.36 -1.89 -3.34
CA LEU A 33 12.65 -0.87 -2.33
C LEU A 33 13.95 -0.12 -2.67
N PRO A 34 13.96 1.21 -2.55
CA PRO A 34 15.17 1.97 -2.78
C PRO A 34 16.24 1.60 -1.76
N GLN A 35 17.48 1.48 -2.24
CA GLN A 35 18.66 1.23 -1.42
C GLN A 35 18.82 2.33 -0.37
N LYS A 36 18.90 1.92 0.90
CA LYS A 36 19.08 2.85 2.02
C LYS A 36 20.55 3.25 2.13
N LYS A 37 20.80 4.51 2.49
CA LYS A 37 22.15 4.98 2.81
C LYS A 37 22.70 4.18 4.01
N PRO A 38 23.95 3.68 3.94
CA PRO A 38 24.59 3.06 5.09
C PRO A 38 24.90 4.12 6.16
N ARG A 39 24.94 3.69 7.43
CA ARG A 39 25.21 4.60 8.55
C ARG A 39 26.63 5.18 8.44
N GLY A 40 26.74 6.50 8.31
CA GLY A 40 28.02 7.20 8.19
C GLY A 40 28.68 7.10 6.81
N GLY A 41 27.97 6.60 5.79
CA GLY A 41 28.47 6.47 4.43
C GLY A 41 27.52 7.03 3.37
N GLU A 42 27.95 6.96 2.12
CA GLU A 42 27.16 7.35 0.96
C GLU A 42 26.69 6.13 0.15
N LEU A 43 25.64 6.34 -0.65
CA LEU A 43 25.29 5.42 -1.73
C LEU A 43 26.34 5.50 -2.84
N THR A 44 26.65 4.36 -3.44
CA THR A 44 27.49 4.32 -4.65
C THR A 44 26.75 5.00 -5.81
N VAL A 45 27.48 5.28 -6.90
CA VAL A 45 26.88 5.92 -8.08
C VAL A 45 25.81 5.03 -8.68
N GLU A 46 26.07 3.73 -8.74
CA GLU A 46 25.16 2.70 -9.27
C GLU A 46 23.89 2.62 -8.41
N GLN A 47 24.02 2.59 -7.08
CA GLN A 47 22.86 2.58 -6.18
C GLN A 47 22.02 3.86 -6.28
N LYS A 48 22.67 5.01 -6.53
CA LYS A 48 21.96 6.29 -6.77
C LYS A 48 21.18 6.24 -8.08
N GLU A 49 21.74 5.61 -9.11
CA GLU A 49 21.09 5.44 -10.41
C GLU A 49 19.90 4.48 -10.34
N GLU A 50 20.06 3.31 -9.72
CA GLU A 50 18.96 2.36 -9.46
C GLU A 50 17.81 3.03 -8.69
N ASN A 51 18.12 3.76 -7.61
CA ASN A 51 17.12 4.50 -6.84
C ASN A 51 16.42 5.58 -7.69
N ARG A 52 17.12 6.18 -8.65
CA ARG A 52 16.55 7.20 -9.54
C ARG A 52 15.57 6.59 -10.52
N GLU A 53 15.87 5.41 -11.05
CA GLU A 53 14.95 4.66 -11.92
C GLU A 53 13.69 4.24 -11.15
N LEU A 54 13.84 3.63 -9.98
CA LEU A 54 12.72 3.30 -9.10
C LEU A 54 11.89 4.54 -8.73
N SER A 55 12.55 5.67 -8.46
CA SER A 55 11.85 6.92 -8.15
C SER A 55 11.06 7.46 -9.35
N ARG A 56 11.54 7.29 -10.58
CA ARG A 56 10.83 7.75 -11.79
C ARG A 56 9.51 7.00 -11.97
N GLU A 57 9.53 5.68 -11.78
CA GLU A 57 8.33 4.85 -11.84
C GLU A 57 7.33 5.22 -10.74
N ARG A 58 7.83 5.36 -9.50
CA ARG A 58 6.99 5.73 -8.34
C ARG A 58 6.28 7.06 -8.51
N VAL A 59 6.92 8.07 -9.11
CA VAL A 59 6.28 9.38 -9.37
C VAL A 59 5.03 9.22 -10.25
N GLY A 60 5.06 8.33 -11.24
CA GLY A 60 3.89 8.02 -12.06
C GLY A 60 2.74 7.45 -11.23
N CYS A 61 3.03 6.45 -10.40
CA CYS A 61 2.06 5.85 -9.49
C CYS A 61 1.50 6.88 -8.49
N GLU A 62 2.37 7.68 -7.86
CA GLU A 62 1.98 8.71 -6.89
C GLU A 62 1.08 9.77 -7.53
N ASN A 63 1.36 10.18 -8.76
CA ASN A 63 0.50 11.10 -9.52
C ASN A 63 -0.87 10.49 -9.83
N ALA A 64 -0.91 9.23 -10.26
CA ALA A 64 -2.17 8.52 -10.49
C ALA A 64 -3.01 8.41 -9.19
N PHE A 65 -2.37 8.01 -8.08
CA PHE A 65 -3.03 7.96 -6.77
C PHE A 65 -3.50 9.33 -6.29
N ALA A 66 -2.72 10.40 -6.52
CA ALA A 66 -3.12 11.76 -6.18
C ALA A 66 -4.37 12.20 -6.96
N GLY A 67 -4.45 11.82 -8.24
CA GLY A 67 -5.64 12.02 -9.07
C GLY A 67 -6.87 11.31 -8.53
N VAL A 68 -6.75 10.01 -8.25
CA VAL A 68 -7.82 9.18 -7.68
C VAL A 68 -8.32 9.73 -6.33
N LYS A 69 -7.43 10.25 -5.49
CA LYS A 69 -7.78 10.84 -4.18
C LYS A 69 -8.62 12.12 -4.26
N ARG A 70 -8.73 12.78 -5.43
CA ARG A 70 -9.57 13.98 -5.62
C ARG A 70 -11.06 13.71 -5.40
N TYR A 71 -11.51 12.46 -5.54
CA TYR A 71 -12.92 12.12 -5.39
C TYR A 71 -13.42 12.10 -3.94
N TYR A 72 -12.54 12.27 -2.95
CA TYR A 72 -12.82 12.20 -1.50
C TYR A 72 -13.38 10.87 -0.97
N ALA A 73 -14.12 10.11 -1.79
CA ALA A 73 -14.69 8.81 -1.45
C ALA A 73 -13.62 7.78 -1.07
N VAL A 74 -12.45 7.86 -1.70
CA VAL A 74 -11.29 6.98 -1.47
C VAL A 74 -10.22 7.57 -0.55
N SER A 75 -10.28 8.88 -0.24
CA SER A 75 -9.26 9.57 0.58
C SER A 75 -9.76 9.95 1.97
N SER A 76 -11.07 10.06 2.16
CA SER A 76 -11.70 10.31 3.46
C SER A 76 -11.89 9.01 4.26
N VAL A 77 -12.23 9.14 5.54
CA VAL A 77 -12.59 7.99 6.38
C VAL A 77 -13.76 7.23 5.76
N TYR A 78 -13.48 6.00 5.32
CA TYR A 78 -14.46 5.08 4.77
C TYR A 78 -15.39 4.58 5.88
N ARG A 79 -16.71 4.78 5.73
CA ARG A 79 -17.73 4.46 6.74
C ARG A 79 -18.73 3.41 6.30
N ASN A 80 -18.64 2.95 5.05
CA ASN A 80 -19.54 1.94 4.53
C ASN A 80 -19.23 0.58 5.19
N ARG A 81 -20.28 -0.18 5.51
CA ARG A 81 -20.19 -1.46 6.23
C ARG A 81 -20.43 -2.67 5.34
N MET A 82 -20.71 -2.44 4.05
CA MET A 82 -20.88 -3.51 3.08
C MET A 82 -19.54 -4.23 2.87
N PRO A 83 -19.49 -5.56 3.03
CA PRO A 83 -18.30 -6.33 2.71
C PRO A 83 -17.85 -6.14 1.26
N GLU A 84 -16.54 -6.09 1.02
CA GLU A 84 -15.90 -6.10 -0.30
C GLU A 84 -16.31 -4.94 -1.23
N PHE A 85 -16.87 -3.86 -0.69
CA PHE A 85 -17.26 -2.70 -1.48
C PHE A 85 -16.12 -1.68 -1.65
N ASP A 86 -15.16 -1.68 -0.73
CA ASP A 86 -13.97 -0.85 -0.75
C ASP A 86 -13.13 -1.05 -2.02
N ASP A 87 -12.90 -2.30 -2.43
CA ASP A 87 -12.21 -2.61 -3.68
C ASP A 87 -12.98 -2.10 -4.90
N LYS A 88 -14.31 -2.29 -4.92
CA LYS A 88 -15.17 -1.80 -6.01
C LYS A 88 -15.15 -0.28 -6.10
N LEU A 89 -15.16 0.40 -4.96
CA LEU A 89 -15.06 1.85 -4.89
C LEU A 89 -13.71 2.32 -5.45
N MET A 90 -12.62 1.66 -5.08
CA MET A 90 -11.28 1.98 -5.57
C MET A 90 -11.17 1.80 -7.09
N VAL A 91 -11.62 0.66 -7.63
CA VAL A 91 -11.62 0.39 -9.08
C VAL A 91 -12.44 1.42 -9.84
N THR A 92 -13.61 1.78 -9.30
CA THR A 92 -14.47 2.81 -9.92
C THR A 92 -13.77 4.17 -9.95
N ALA A 93 -13.13 4.58 -8.84
CA ALA A 93 -12.40 5.84 -8.76
C ALA A 93 -11.20 5.88 -9.72
N CYS A 94 -10.47 4.77 -9.88
CA CYS A 94 -9.43 4.63 -10.90
C CYS A 94 -9.99 4.78 -12.32
N GLY A 95 -11.12 4.13 -12.61
CA GLY A 95 -11.78 4.25 -13.92
C GLY A 95 -12.21 5.68 -14.23
N LEU A 96 -12.79 6.38 -13.26
CA LEU A 96 -13.17 7.78 -13.41
C LEU A 96 -11.96 8.70 -13.65
N TRP A 97 -10.85 8.46 -12.95
CA TRP A 97 -9.62 9.22 -13.15
C TRP A 97 -9.02 8.99 -14.54
N ASN A 98 -9.00 7.74 -15.01
CA ASN A 98 -8.51 7.40 -16.34
C ASN A 98 -9.37 8.04 -17.43
N LEU A 99 -10.70 8.00 -17.29
CA LEU A 99 -11.61 8.69 -18.19
C LEU A 99 -11.35 10.20 -18.20
N TYR A 100 -11.14 10.81 -17.03
CA TYR A 100 -10.79 12.23 -16.93
C TYR A 100 -9.50 12.56 -17.71
N LEU A 101 -8.46 11.73 -17.59
CA LEU A 101 -7.20 11.92 -18.32
C LEU A 101 -7.34 11.77 -19.84
N GLU A 102 -8.32 10.99 -20.30
CA GLU A 102 -8.58 10.81 -21.73
C GLU A 102 -9.32 12.01 -22.35
N VAL A 103 -10.19 12.66 -21.58
CA VAL A 103 -11.05 13.74 -22.08
C VAL A 103 -10.56 15.16 -21.77
N ALA A 104 -9.62 15.32 -20.84
CA ALA A 104 -9.07 16.61 -20.39
C ALA A 104 -7.89 17.08 -21.27
#